data_AF-A0A5R9NY43-F1
#
_entry.id   AF-A0A5R9NY43-F1
#
_cell.length_a   1.000
_cell.length_b   1.000
_cell.length_c   1.000
_cell.angle_alpha   90.00
_cell.angle_beta   90.00
_cell.angle_gamma   90.00
#
_symmetry.space_group_name_H-M   'P 1'
#
loop_
_entity.id
_entity.type
_entity.pdbx_description
1 polymer ?
#
loop_
_entity_poly.entity_id
_entity_poly.type
_entity_poly.pdbx_seq_one_letter_code
_entity_poly.pdbx_strand_id
1 'polypeptide(L)'
;MTTETSKSQNRELTLLYLEEDNGNCRVYFRSEARRLYCYQLERRGEFKLFACTSDGEPLASIDPSEVEVTLKSTAPGEVKIGKEFLEWHEAMTAQPSSPSM
;
A
#
# COMPACT_ATOMS: atom_id res chain seq x y z
N MET A 1 -9.36 10.47 40.72
CA MET A 1 -9.82 9.47 39.73
C MET A 1 -8.71 9.35 38.71
N THR A 2 -7.91 8.29 38.81
CA THR A 2 -6.70 8.04 38.01
C THR A 2 -6.94 6.80 37.17
N THR A 3 -7.10 6.96 35.87
CA THR A 3 -7.11 5.91 34.84
C THR A 3 -7.12 6.64 33.50
N GLU A 4 -6.32 6.37 32.48
CA GLU A 4 -5.13 5.55 32.28
C GLU A 4 -4.61 6.09 30.96
N THR A 5 -3.33 6.45 30.89
CA THR A 5 -2.72 6.93 29.65
C THR A 5 -2.60 5.72 28.72
N SER A 6 -3.58 5.55 27.83
CA SER A 6 -3.52 4.56 26.75
C SER A 6 -2.31 4.86 25.89
N LYS A 7 -1.23 4.13 26.16
CA LYS A 7 -0.02 4.08 25.36
C LYS A 7 -0.45 3.62 23.97
N SER A 8 -0.56 4.53 23.01
CA SER A 8 -0.62 4.18 21.59
C SER A 8 0.67 3.44 21.27
N GLN A 9 0.63 2.11 21.38
CA GLN A 9 1.64 1.25 20.78
C GLN A 9 1.41 1.35 19.29
N ASN A 10 2.05 2.33 18.65
CA ASN A 10 2.07 2.44 17.21
C ASN A 10 2.65 1.13 16.69
N ARG A 11 1.82 0.30 16.04
CA ARG A 11 2.23 -1.04 15.63
C ARG A 11 3.10 -0.89 14.39
N GLU A 12 4.32 -1.41 14.41
CA GLU A 12 5.15 -1.40 13.21
C GLU A 12 4.68 -2.50 12.23
N LEU A 13 4.46 -2.12 10.98
CA LEU A 13 4.08 -3.01 9.89
C LEU A 13 5.10 -2.94 8.77
N THR A 14 6.03 -3.89 8.78
CA THR A 14 6.95 -4.09 7.66
C THR A 14 6.24 -4.86 6.54
N LEU A 15 6.24 -4.29 5.33
CA LEU A 15 5.60 -4.84 4.13
C LEU A 15 6.64 -5.03 3.03
N LEU A 16 6.73 -6.25 2.51
CA LEU A 16 7.58 -6.62 1.38
C LEU A 16 6.77 -6.58 0.10
N TYR A 17 7.25 -5.88 -0.93
CA TYR A 17 6.60 -5.89 -2.25
C TYR A 17 6.41 -7.34 -2.76
N LEU A 18 5.25 -7.61 -3.34
CA LEU A 18 4.91 -8.91 -3.93
C LEU A 18 4.64 -8.78 -5.43
N GLU A 19 3.56 -8.11 -5.81
CA GLU A 19 3.12 -7.97 -7.20
C GLU A 19 2.13 -6.81 -7.38
N GLU A 20 1.87 -6.44 -8.64
CA GLU A 20 0.91 -5.39 -9.03
C GLU A 20 -0.24 -6.03 -9.82
N ASP A 21 -1.47 -5.61 -9.50
CA ASP A 21 -2.69 -5.96 -10.24
C ASP A 21 -3.28 -4.68 -10.83
N ASN A 22 -2.99 -4.48 -12.11
CA ASN A 22 -3.47 -3.33 -12.88
C ASN A 22 -4.98 -3.37 -13.14
N GLY A 23 -5.62 -4.55 -13.09
CA GLY A 23 -7.06 -4.69 -13.33
C GLY A 23 -7.89 -4.06 -12.22
N ASN A 24 -7.41 -4.18 -10.98
CA ASN A 24 -8.06 -3.62 -9.79
C ASN A 24 -7.33 -2.40 -9.20
N CYS A 25 -6.27 -1.92 -9.86
CA CYS A 25 -5.38 -0.86 -9.37
C CYS A 25 -4.85 -1.17 -7.94
N ARG A 26 -4.39 -2.41 -7.75
CA ARG A 26 -3.89 -2.92 -6.46
C ARG A 26 -2.39 -3.19 -6.54
N VAL A 27 -1.70 -2.95 -5.44
CA VAL A 27 -0.31 -3.40 -5.23
C VAL A 27 -0.28 -4.27 -4.01
N TYR A 28 0.16 -5.51 -4.17
CA TYR A 28 0.22 -6.48 -3.11
C TYR A 28 1.57 -6.47 -2.41
N PHE A 29 1.48 -6.63 -1.10
CA PHE A 29 2.62 -6.71 -0.20
C PHE A 29 2.42 -7.85 0.77
N ARG A 30 3.53 -8.39 1.26
CA ARG A 30 3.54 -9.45 2.26
C ARG A 30 4.29 -9.00 3.50
N SER A 31 3.68 -9.15 4.67
CA SER A 31 4.41 -8.86 5.91
C SER A 31 5.33 -10.01 6.31
N GLU A 32 6.19 -9.76 7.30
CA GLU A 32 7.05 -10.79 7.91
C GLU A 32 6.23 -11.95 8.51
N ALA A 33 5.02 -11.65 9.00
CA ALA A 33 4.04 -12.64 9.45
C ALA A 33 3.32 -13.38 8.30
N ARG A 34 3.79 -13.23 7.06
CA ARG A 34 3.24 -13.82 5.83
C ARG A 34 1.80 -13.45 5.50
N ARG A 35 1.25 -12.40 6.12
CA ARG A 35 -0.08 -11.86 5.82
C ARG A 35 -0.02 -11.01 4.55
N LEU A 36 -1.11 -11.03 3.78
CA LEU A 36 -1.23 -10.26 2.56
C LEU A 36 -1.85 -8.89 2.85
N TYR A 37 -1.30 -7.87 2.22
CA TYR A 37 -1.79 -6.51 2.27
C TYR A 37 -1.81 -5.94 0.87
N CYS A 38 -2.65 -4.95 0.64
CA CYS A 38 -2.75 -4.32 -0.65
C CYS A 38 -3.02 -2.82 -0.52
N TYR A 39 -2.26 -2.01 -1.26
CA TYR A 39 -2.64 -0.62 -1.50
C TYR A 39 -3.60 -0.59 -2.67
N GLN A 40 -4.75 0.06 -2.50
CA GLN A 40 -5.75 0.22 -3.53
C GLN A 40 -6.16 1.69 -3.65
N LEU A 41 -6.34 2.15 -4.88
CA LEU A 41 -6.93 3.47 -5.16
C LEU A 41 -8.41 3.45 -4.79
N GLU A 42 -8.82 4.26 -3.81
CA GLU A 42 -10.24 4.35 -3.41
C GLU A 42 -10.93 5.52 -4.11
N ARG A 43 -10.23 6.65 -4.25
CA ARG A 43 -10.64 7.82 -5.02
C ARG A 43 -9.42 8.44 -5.68
N ARG A 44 -9.64 9.31 -6.67
CA ARG A 44 -8.55 9.96 -7.41
C ARG A 44 -7.55 10.63 -6.46
N GLY A 45 -6.32 10.14 -6.45
CA GLY A 45 -5.23 10.62 -5.60
C GLY A 45 -5.23 10.12 -4.15
N GLU A 46 -6.15 9.22 -3.77
CA GLU A 46 -6.15 8.60 -2.44
C GLU A 46 -6.02 7.08 -2.54
N PHE A 47 -4.90 6.59 -2.03
CA PHE A 47 -4.65 5.18 -1.80
C PHE A 47 -4.89 4.84 -0.35
N LYS A 48 -5.54 3.70 -0.11
CA LYS A 48 -5.66 3.13 1.23
C LYS A 48 -4.99 1.77 1.28
N LEU A 49 -4.44 1.47 2.45
CA LEU A 49 -3.87 0.17 2.77
C LEU A 49 -4.97 -0.74 3.31
N PHE A 50 -5.04 -1.96 2.79
CA PHE A 50 -5.94 -2.98 3.26
C PHE A 50 -5.15 -4.22 3.69
N ALA A 51 -5.62 -4.89 4.73
CA ALA A 51 -5.33 -6.31 4.93
C ALA A 51 -6.17 -7.11 3.94
N CYS A 52 -5.56 -8.06 3.26
CA CYS A 52 -6.18 -8.80 2.16
C CYS A 52 -6.26 -10.30 2.55
N THR A 53 -7.26 -10.99 2.03
CA THR A 53 -7.42 -12.44 2.19
C THR A 53 -6.28 -13.18 1.51
N SER A 54 -6.15 -14.48 1.77
CA SER A 54 -5.17 -15.32 1.06
C SER A 54 -5.37 -15.33 -0.46
N ASP A 55 -6.59 -15.06 -0.92
CA ASP A 55 -6.97 -15.00 -2.33
C ASP A 55 -6.76 -13.61 -2.97
N GLY A 56 -6.27 -12.62 -2.22
CA GLY A 56 -6.01 -11.27 -2.73
C GLY A 56 -7.13 -10.25 -2.49
N GLU A 57 -8.30 -10.67 -2.00
CA GLU A 57 -9.41 -9.73 -1.80
C GLU A 57 -9.23 -8.85 -0.55
N PRO A 58 -9.45 -7.53 -0.63
CA PRO A 58 -9.40 -6.63 0.51
C PRO A 58 -10.41 -7.05 1.58
N LEU A 59 -9.94 -7.20 2.82
CA LEU A 59 -10.75 -7.62 3.95
C LEU A 59 -11.05 -6.47 4.91
N ALA A 60 -10.03 -5.67 5.26
CA ALA A 60 -10.17 -4.57 6.22
C ALA A 60 -9.17 -3.46 5.92
N SER A 61 -9.62 -2.20 5.97
CA SER A 61 -8.73 -1.04 5.85
C SER A 61 -7.85 -0.90 7.10
N ILE A 62 -6.58 -0.55 6.89
CA ILE A 62 -5.62 -0.24 7.95
C ILE A 62 -5.53 1.27 8.09
N ASP A 63 -5.73 1.77 9.31
CA ASP A 63 -5.57 3.18 9.63
C ASP A 63 -4.07 3.52 9.76
N PRO A 64 -3.52 4.42 8.93
CA PRO A 64 -2.11 4.81 9.01
C PRO A 64 -1.75 5.58 10.29
N SER A 65 -2.74 6.02 11.10
CA SER A 65 -2.50 6.64 12.41
C SER A 65 -2.25 5.63 13.54
N GLU A 66 -2.64 4.36 13.33
CA GLU A 66 -2.47 3.28 14.31
C GLU A 66 -1.23 2.41 14.04
N VAL A 67 -0.70 2.50 12.82
CA VAL A 67 0.33 1.62 12.30
C VAL A 67 1.40 2.42 11.57
N GLU A 68 2.66 2.21 11.96
CA GLU A 68 3.82 2.72 11.24
C GLU A 68 4.21 1.72 10.14
N VAL A 69 3.99 2.10 8.88
CA VAL A 69 4.21 1.21 7.72
C VAL A 69 5.61 1.41 7.16
N THR A 70 6.41 0.35 7.16
CA THR A 70 7.74 0.31 6.55
C THR A 70 7.69 -0.55 5.29
N LEU A 71 7.85 0.07 4.12
CA LEU A 71 7.91 -0.66 2.86
C LEU A 71 9.35 -1.13 2.60
N LYS A 72 9.55 -2.44 2.53
CA LYS A 72 10.79 -3.10 2.11
C LYS A 72 10.62 -3.59 0.68
N SER A 73 11.55 -3.26 -0.20
CA SER A 73 11.60 -3.84 -1.54
C SER A 73 12.52 -5.04 -1.57
N THR A 74 12.13 -6.07 -2.33
CA THR A 74 12.99 -7.22 -2.63
C THR A 74 13.85 -7.01 -3.88
N ALA A 75 13.63 -5.93 -4.63
CA ALA A 75 14.48 -5.55 -5.74
C ALA A 75 15.62 -4.63 -5.23
N PRO A 76 16.90 -4.96 -5.47
CA PRO A 76 18.00 -4.08 -5.11
C PRO A 76 17.86 -2.75 -5.89
N GLY A 77 17.63 -1.65 -5.16
CA GLY A 77 17.63 -0.29 -5.71
C GLY A 77 16.27 0.35 -5.98
N GLU A 78 15.15 -0.36 -5.84
CA GLU A 78 13.81 0.20 -6.01
C GLU A 78 13.05 0.17 -4.68
N VAL A 79 13.25 1.15 -3.81
CA VAL A 79 12.15 1.48 -2.89
C VAL A 79 11.11 2.15 -3.79
N LYS A 80 9.88 1.62 -3.83
CA LYS A 80 8.72 2.35 -4.31
C LYS A 80 7.84 2.58 -3.08
N ILE A 81 8.10 3.67 -2.36
CA ILE A 81 7.20 4.13 -1.30
C ILE A 81 5.84 4.48 -1.92
N GLY A 82 4.74 4.48 -1.16
CA GLY A 82 3.40 4.75 -1.70
C GLY A 82 3.27 6.05 -2.53
N LYS A 83 4.13 7.04 -2.29
CA LYS A 83 4.27 8.24 -3.11
C LYS A 83 4.95 7.99 -4.47
N GLU A 84 6.05 7.23 -4.48
CA GLU A 84 6.71 6.81 -5.72
C GLU A 84 5.85 5.82 -6.51
N PHE A 85 5.00 5.04 -5.84
CA PHE A 85 3.94 4.29 -6.50
C PHE A 85 2.92 5.21 -7.16
N LEU A 86 2.50 6.30 -6.50
CA LEU A 86 1.62 7.31 -7.10
C LEU A 86 2.27 7.89 -8.36
N GLU A 87 3.54 8.30 -8.26
CA GLU A 87 4.30 8.90 -9.36
C GLU A 87 4.54 7.89 -10.50
N TRP A 88 4.87 6.64 -10.17
CA TRP A 88 5.01 5.54 -11.13
C TRP A 88 3.67 5.19 -11.81
N HIS A 89 2.58 5.10 -11.05
CA HIS A 89 1.25 4.79 -11.56
C HIS A 89 0.73 5.93 -12.43
N GLU A 90 0.89 7.19 -12.01
CA GLU A 90 0.59 8.37 -12.84
C GLU A 90 1.44 8.39 -14.11
N ALA A 91 2.73 8.07 -14.04
CA ALA A 91 3.59 7.98 -15.22
C ALA A 91 3.20 6.84 -16.18
N MET A 92 2.66 5.72 -15.68
CA MET A 92 2.20 4.59 -16.50
C MET A 92 0.77 4.75 -17.03
N THR A 93 -0.11 5.41 -16.29
CA THR A 93 -1.50 5.69 -16.71
C THR A 93 -1.64 6.96 -17.52
N ALA A 94 -0.69 7.89 -17.41
CA ALA A 94 -0.43 8.91 -18.42
C ALA A 94 0.13 8.22 -19.67
N GLN A 95 -0.74 7.61 -20.48
CA GLN A 95 -0.36 7.36 -21.86
C GLN A 95 0.06 8.69 -22.50
N PRO A 96 1.08 8.72 -23.38
CA PRO A 96 1.22 9.83 -24.30
C PRO A 96 -0.09 9.87 -25.06
N SER A 97 -0.90 10.90 -24.83
CA SER A 97 -1.97 11.25 -25.75
C SER A 97 -1.29 11.31 -27.12
N SER A 98 -1.52 10.29 -27.94
CA SER A 98 -0.98 10.25 -29.30
C SER A 98 -1.37 11.58 -29.92
N PRO A 99 -0.43 12.32 -30.53
CA PRO A 99 -0.83 13.46 -31.32
C PRO A 99 -1.82 12.93 -32.36
N SER A 100 -3.08 13.35 -32.24
CA SER A 100 -4.03 13.19 -33.33
C SER A 100 -3.45 13.93 -34.52
N MET A 101 -3.48 13.23 -35.67
CA MET A 101 -2.92 13.58 -36.98
C MET A 101 -2.56 15.04 -37.24
#